data_AF-A0A847BP89-F1
#
_entry.id   AF-A0A847BP89-F1
#
_cell.length_a   1.000
_cell.length_b   1.000
_cell.length_c   1.000
_cell.angle_alpha   90.00
_cell.angle_beta   90.00
_cell.angle_gamma   90.00
#
_symmetry.space_group_name_H-M   'P 1'
#
loop_
_entity.id
_entity.type
_entity.pdbx_description
1 polymer ?
#
loop_
_entity_poly.entity_id
_entity_poly.type
_entity_poly.pdbx_seq_one_letter_code
_entity_poly.pdbx_strand_id
1 'polypeptide(L)'
;MNKIFNLKQFENEMKLRFEKTQRDMSDPVVEAALYALFSGGKRLRPALMQMAYQLFTDAPVKKCRPFQFAIEMIHSYSLIHDDLPAMDDDTMRRGKPCCHIVHGEASAILAGDLLLNSAYEIMTEACLADTNRQFLSAMYTIATAAGGRGMILGQSRDIAFEKRAFVSSAEIE
;
A
#
# COMPACT_ATOMS: atom_id res chain seq x y z
N MET A 1 9.80 -27.62 1.12
CA MET A 1 10.23 -26.29 0.64
C MET A 1 9.82 -25.28 1.69
N ASN A 2 10.75 -24.72 2.47
CA ASN A 2 10.39 -23.64 3.41
C ASN A 2 9.83 -22.48 2.57
N LYS A 3 8.57 -22.09 2.80
CA LYS A 3 8.01 -20.93 2.13
C LYS A 3 8.83 -19.72 2.57
N ILE A 4 9.63 -19.18 1.65
CA ILE A 4 10.46 -17.99 1.88
C ILE A 4 9.60 -16.88 2.48
N PHE A 5 8.37 -16.73 1.98
CA PHE A 5 7.37 -15.82 2.52
C PHE A 5 6.13 -16.58 3.03
N ASN A 6 5.87 -16.52 4.34
CA ASN A 6 4.66 -17.09 4.94
C ASN A 6 3.52 -16.06 4.90
N LEU A 7 2.68 -16.14 3.87
CA LEU A 7 1.57 -15.21 3.64
C LEU A 7 0.62 -15.09 4.84
N LYS A 8 0.17 -16.22 5.39
CA LYS A 8 -0.80 -16.22 6.51
C LYS A 8 -0.21 -15.57 7.76
N GLN A 9 1.06 -15.86 8.06
CA GLN A 9 1.75 -15.22 9.17
C GLN A 9 1.90 -13.71 8.93
N PHE A 10 2.34 -13.30 7.74
CA PHE A 10 2.49 -11.91 7.37
C PHE A 10 1.19 -11.12 7.54
N GLU A 11 0.07 -11.65 7.03
CA GLU A 11 -1.24 -10.99 7.15
C GLU A 11 -1.71 -10.89 8.60
N ASN A 12 -1.50 -11.94 9.41
CA ASN A 12 -1.82 -11.89 10.83
C ASN A 12 -0.98 -10.86 11.60
N GLU A 13 0.33 -10.80 11.34
CA GLU A 13 1.22 -9.82 11.98
C GLU A 13 0.86 -8.39 11.55
N MET A 14 0.57 -8.18 10.27
CA MET A 14 0.15 -6.88 9.74
C MET A 14 -1.18 -6.43 10.35
N LYS A 15 -2.16 -7.34 10.43
CA LYS A 15 -3.48 -7.06 11.03
C LYS A 15 -3.33 -6.65 12.48
N LEU A 16 -2.63 -7.45 13.27
CA LEU A 16 -2.38 -7.16 14.68
C LEU A 16 -1.65 -5.83 14.87
N ARG A 17 -0.68 -5.52 14.00
CA ARG A 17 0.05 -4.26 14.05
C ARG A 17 -0.85 -3.07 13.71
N PHE A 18 -1.70 -3.19 12.71
CA PHE A 18 -2.63 -2.13 12.32
C PHE A 18 -3.67 -1.86 13.40
N GLU A 19 -4.33 -2.91 13.92
CA GLU A 19 -5.36 -2.79 14.96
C GLU A 19 -4.83 -2.13 16.24
N LYS A 20 -3.58 -2.44 16.62
CA LYS A 20 -2.96 -1.87 17.84
C LYS A 20 -2.69 -0.37 17.80
N THR A 21 -2.64 0.24 16.62
CA THR A 21 -2.42 1.69 16.49
C THR A 21 -3.69 2.48 16.24
N GLN A 22 -4.83 1.81 16.09
CA GLN A 22 -6.09 2.52 15.95
C GLN A 22 -6.66 2.88 17.32
N ARG A 23 -7.12 4.13 17.43
CA ARG A 23 -7.75 4.63 18.66
C ARG A 23 -9.15 4.06 18.87
N ASP A 24 -9.90 3.86 17.78
CA ASP A 24 -11.26 3.34 17.80
C ASP A 24 -11.42 2.31 16.68
N MET A 25 -11.63 1.05 17.05
CA MET A 25 -11.79 -0.05 16.11
C MET A 25 -13.18 -0.11 15.46
N SER A 26 -14.16 0.62 16.01
CA SER A 26 -15.53 0.70 15.50
C SER A 26 -15.76 1.86 14.54
N ASP A 27 -14.71 2.67 14.29
CA ASP A 27 -14.80 3.77 13.34
C ASP A 27 -14.95 3.23 11.90
N PRO A 28 -15.94 3.72 11.11
CA PRO A 28 -16.17 3.27 9.74
C PRO A 28 -14.93 3.37 8.82
N VAL A 29 -14.03 4.33 9.06
CA VAL A 29 -12.79 4.48 8.30
C VAL A 29 -11.82 3.33 8.61
N VAL A 30 -11.75 2.91 9.87
CA VAL A 30 -10.91 1.77 10.29
C VAL A 30 -11.46 0.47 9.71
N GLU A 31 -12.78 0.30 9.71
CA GLU A 31 -13.44 -0.84 9.07
C GLU A 31 -13.16 -0.88 7.56
N ALA A 32 -13.31 0.25 6.86
CA ALA A 32 -13.04 0.38 5.43
C ALA A 32 -11.56 0.10 5.09
N ALA A 33 -10.62 0.59 5.90
CA ALA A 33 -9.20 0.32 5.73
C ALA A 33 -8.87 -1.17 5.91
N LEU A 34 -9.43 -1.82 6.94
CA LEU A 34 -9.30 -3.26 7.14
C LEU A 34 -9.92 -4.06 6.00
N TYR A 35 -11.11 -3.67 5.55
CA TYR A 35 -11.78 -4.31 4.43
C TYR A 35 -10.89 -4.30 3.19
N ALA A 36 -10.38 -3.15 2.79
CA ALA A 36 -9.55 -3.02 1.60
C ALA A 36 -8.21 -3.74 1.77
N LEU A 37 -7.54 -3.57 2.91
CA LEU A 37 -6.23 -4.17 3.19
C LEU A 37 -6.29 -5.71 3.17
N PHE A 38 -7.40 -6.32 3.60
CA PHE A 38 -7.57 -7.77 3.71
C PHE A 38 -8.56 -8.39 2.70
N SER A 39 -8.96 -7.64 1.66
CA SER A 39 -9.80 -8.15 0.56
C SER A 39 -9.02 -8.98 -0.48
N GLY A 40 -8.06 -9.78 -0.01
CA GLY A 40 -7.16 -10.59 -0.83
C GLY A 40 -5.92 -9.83 -1.26
N GLY A 41 -5.24 -10.33 -2.30
CA GLY A 41 -3.98 -9.78 -2.80
C GLY A 41 -2.84 -10.79 -2.72
N LYS A 42 -1.94 -10.77 -3.71
CA LYS A 42 -0.82 -11.72 -3.79
C LYS A 42 0.33 -11.38 -2.84
N ARG A 43 0.31 -10.19 -2.23
CA ARG A 43 1.38 -9.63 -1.38
C ARG A 43 2.76 -9.73 -2.05
N LEU A 44 2.80 -9.47 -3.36
CA LEU A 44 4.02 -9.64 -4.15
C LEU A 44 5.10 -8.64 -3.73
N ARG A 45 4.72 -7.38 -3.46
CA ARG A 45 5.66 -6.32 -3.06
C ARG A 45 6.38 -6.63 -1.73
N PRO A 46 5.70 -6.98 -0.62
CA PRO A 46 6.38 -7.36 0.61
C PRO A 46 7.15 -8.68 0.49
N ALA A 47 6.71 -9.63 -0.36
CA ALA A 47 7.45 -10.85 -0.62
C ALA A 47 8.77 -10.58 -1.37
N LEU A 48 8.74 -9.75 -2.41
CA LEU A 48 9.94 -9.32 -3.16
C LEU A 48 10.93 -8.58 -2.26
N MET A 49 10.44 -7.67 -1.41
CA MET A 49 11.27 -7.00 -0.42
C MET A 49 11.95 -8.01 0.52
N GLN A 50 11.22 -9.03 0.99
CA GLN A 50 11.81 -10.04 1.86
C GLN A 50 12.90 -10.84 1.17
N MET A 51 12.63 -11.28 -0.07
CA MET A 51 13.58 -12.06 -0.86
C MET A 51 14.86 -11.26 -1.12
N ALA A 52 14.72 -9.98 -1.48
CA ALA A 52 15.86 -9.08 -1.62
C ALA A 52 16.61 -8.90 -0.29
N TYR A 53 15.90 -8.64 0.82
CA TYR A 53 16.52 -8.49 2.14
C TYR A 53 17.35 -9.72 2.52
N GLN A 54 16.79 -10.92 2.38
CA GLN A 54 17.45 -12.19 2.71
C GLN A 54 18.62 -12.53 1.77
N LEU A 55 18.68 -11.93 0.57
CA LEU A 55 19.82 -12.09 -0.34
C LEU A 55 21.05 -11.31 0.11
N PHE A 56 20.86 -10.17 0.81
CA PHE A 56 21.93 -9.25 1.17
C PHE A 56 22.28 -9.25 2.66
N THR A 57 21.54 -9.96 3.51
CA THR A 57 21.83 -10.04 4.94
C THR A 57 21.27 -11.30 5.61
N ASP A 58 21.98 -11.79 6.63
CA ASP A 58 21.54 -12.86 7.54
C ASP A 58 20.72 -12.33 8.74
N ALA A 59 20.49 -11.02 8.81
CA ALA A 59 19.71 -10.44 9.89
C ALA A 59 18.25 -10.96 9.89
N PRO A 60 17.61 -11.05 11.07
CA PRO A 60 16.24 -11.56 11.15
C PRO A 60 15.26 -10.74 10.29
N VAL A 61 14.42 -11.41 9.50
CA VAL A 61 13.36 -10.80 8.67
C VAL A 61 12.47 -9.81 9.46
N LYS A 62 12.33 -10.02 10.78
CA LYS A 62 11.61 -9.10 11.67
C LYS A 62 12.12 -7.66 11.58
N LYS A 63 13.40 -7.43 11.24
CA LYS A 63 13.97 -6.09 11.05
C LYS A 63 13.42 -5.36 9.82
N CYS A 64 13.11 -6.07 8.72
CA CYS A 64 12.51 -5.46 7.53
C CYS A 64 10.96 -5.44 7.58
N ARG A 65 10.34 -6.09 8.57
CA ARG A 65 8.89 -6.24 8.67
C ARG A 65 8.10 -4.91 8.66
N PRO A 66 8.53 -3.85 9.37
CA PRO A 66 7.86 -2.53 9.30
C PRO A 66 7.73 -2.00 7.87
N PHE A 67 8.80 -2.11 7.08
CA PHE A 67 8.83 -1.65 5.69
C PHE A 67 7.99 -2.52 4.76
N GLN A 68 7.89 -3.83 5.03
CA GLN A 68 7.00 -4.72 4.28
C GLN A 68 5.53 -4.37 4.51
N PHE A 69 5.14 -4.08 5.75
CA PHE A 69 3.78 -3.60 6.07
C PHE A 69 3.52 -2.25 5.42
N ALA A 70 4.45 -1.31 5.54
CA ALA A 70 4.32 0.02 4.94
C ALA A 70 4.11 -0.05 3.42
N ILE A 71 4.89 -0.86 2.70
CA ILE A 71 4.70 -1.02 1.25
C ILE A 71 3.33 -1.62 0.90
N GLU A 72 2.83 -2.58 1.68
CA GLU A 72 1.53 -3.18 1.40
C GLU A 72 0.38 -2.23 1.75
N MET A 73 0.52 -1.42 2.79
CA MET A 73 -0.41 -0.32 3.13
C MET A 73 -0.40 0.75 2.04
N ILE A 74 0.78 1.16 1.56
CA ILE A 74 0.96 2.08 0.43
C ILE A 74 0.27 1.55 -0.82
N HIS A 75 0.49 0.28 -1.14
CA HIS A 75 -0.16 -0.35 -2.27
C HIS A 75 -1.68 -0.43 -2.10
N SER A 76 -2.16 -0.72 -0.89
CA SER A 76 -3.59 -0.87 -0.64
C SER A 76 -4.31 0.47 -0.71
N TYR A 77 -3.73 1.56 -0.17
CA TYR A 77 -4.37 2.88 -0.34
C TYR A 77 -4.44 3.28 -1.81
N SER A 78 -3.37 3.03 -2.59
CA SER A 78 -3.35 3.47 -3.99
C SER A 78 -4.51 2.84 -4.74
N LEU A 79 -4.75 1.54 -4.52
CA LEU A 79 -5.90 0.84 -5.12
C LEU A 79 -7.25 1.40 -4.64
N ILE A 80 -7.40 1.72 -3.34
CA ILE A 80 -8.66 2.31 -2.85
C ILE A 80 -8.97 3.61 -3.58
N HIS A 81 -7.96 4.46 -3.75
CA HIS A 81 -8.13 5.75 -4.42
C HIS A 81 -8.30 5.60 -5.93
N ASP A 82 -7.54 4.72 -6.58
CA ASP A 82 -7.68 4.42 -8.00
C ASP A 82 -9.08 3.88 -8.32
N ASP A 83 -9.69 3.11 -7.41
CA ASP A 83 -11.05 2.57 -7.58
C ASP A 83 -12.15 3.65 -7.45
N LEU A 84 -11.87 4.91 -7.08
CA LEU A 84 -12.92 5.92 -6.87
C LEU A 84 -13.58 6.37 -8.20
N PRO A 85 -14.82 6.88 -8.17
CA PRO A 85 -15.51 7.38 -9.37
C PRO A 85 -14.79 8.50 -10.12
N ALA A 86 -13.93 9.26 -9.43
CA ALA A 86 -13.13 10.32 -10.03
C ALA A 86 -11.85 9.80 -10.73
N MET A 87 -11.57 8.51 -10.62
CA MET A 87 -10.37 7.80 -11.10
C MET A 87 -10.84 6.70 -12.07
N ASP A 88 -10.71 5.42 -11.74
CA ASP A 88 -11.05 4.31 -12.64
C ASP A 88 -12.56 3.97 -12.61
N ASP A 89 -13.31 4.45 -11.61
CA ASP A 89 -14.73 4.12 -11.38
C ASP A 89 -15.02 2.60 -11.33
N ASP A 90 -14.05 1.84 -10.82
CA ASP A 90 -14.10 0.39 -10.73
C ASP A 90 -15.10 -0.05 -9.63
N THR A 91 -16.06 -0.92 -9.97
CA THR A 91 -17.02 -1.45 -8.98
C THR A 91 -16.53 -2.71 -8.25
N MET A 92 -15.52 -3.39 -8.80
CA MET A 92 -14.99 -4.66 -8.29
C MET A 92 -13.46 -4.69 -8.26
N ARG A 93 -12.89 -5.16 -7.14
CA ARG A 93 -11.45 -5.33 -6.95
C ARG A 93 -11.17 -6.67 -6.27
N ARG A 94 -10.24 -7.46 -6.84
CA ARG A 94 -9.82 -8.78 -6.30
C ARG A 94 -11.00 -9.75 -6.06
N GLY A 95 -12.03 -9.67 -6.90
CA GLY A 95 -13.23 -10.51 -6.80
C GLY A 95 -14.22 -10.09 -5.71
N LYS A 96 -14.07 -8.89 -5.14
CA LYS A 96 -14.99 -8.30 -4.15
C LYS A 96 -15.40 -6.88 -4.58
N PRO A 97 -16.52 -6.33 -4.06
CA PRO A 97 -16.88 -4.94 -4.32
C PRO A 97 -15.80 -3.96 -3.87
N CYS A 98 -15.59 -2.88 -4.63
CA CYS A 98 -14.63 -1.84 -4.27
C CYS A 98 -15.00 -1.16 -2.94
N CYS A 99 -14.01 -0.54 -2.29
CA CYS A 99 -14.17 0.02 -0.94
C CYS A 99 -15.31 1.05 -0.90
N HIS A 100 -15.38 1.94 -1.90
CA HIS A 100 -16.41 2.97 -1.98
C HIS A 100 -17.82 2.41 -2.22
N ILE A 101 -17.94 1.22 -2.83
CA ILE A 101 -19.23 0.52 -3.01
C ILE A 101 -19.75 0.00 -1.68
N VAL A 102 -18.87 -0.48 -0.80
CA VAL A 102 -19.26 -1.07 0.49
C VAL A 102 -19.43 -0.01 1.58
N HIS A 103 -18.52 0.96 1.63
CA HIS A 103 -18.41 1.91 2.74
C HIS A 103 -18.74 3.36 2.36
N GLY A 104 -19.01 3.64 1.08
CA GLY A 104 -19.19 4.99 0.56
C GLY A 104 -17.87 5.70 0.25
N GLU A 105 -17.92 6.70 -0.63
CA GLU A 105 -16.75 7.42 -1.13
C GLU A 105 -15.96 8.13 -0.01
N ALA A 106 -16.65 8.82 0.90
CA ALA A 106 -15.98 9.56 1.98
C ALA A 106 -15.14 8.63 2.88
N SER A 107 -15.69 7.49 3.28
CA SER A 107 -14.96 6.49 4.07
C SER A 107 -13.85 5.83 3.27
N ALA A 108 -14.04 5.60 1.96
CA ALA A 108 -12.98 5.06 1.10
C ALA A 108 -11.80 6.03 0.95
N ILE A 109 -12.07 7.33 0.73
CA ILE A 109 -11.03 8.37 0.66
C ILE A 109 -10.23 8.39 1.97
N LEU A 110 -10.92 8.50 3.11
CA LEU A 110 -10.28 8.54 4.42
C LEU A 110 -9.56 7.24 4.78
N ALA A 111 -10.06 6.08 4.33
CA ALA A 111 -9.40 4.80 4.53
C ALA A 111 -8.07 4.74 3.77
N GLY A 112 -8.02 5.29 2.55
CA GLY A 112 -6.77 5.44 1.82
C GLY A 112 -5.79 6.36 2.55
N ASP A 113 -6.25 7.52 3.01
CA ASP A 113 -5.42 8.46 3.77
C ASP A 113 -4.90 7.84 5.08
N LEU A 114 -5.73 7.08 5.78
CA LEU A 114 -5.35 6.37 6.99
C LEU A 114 -4.26 5.33 6.72
N LEU A 115 -4.38 4.53 5.65
CA LEU A 115 -3.37 3.54 5.28
C LEU A 115 -2.05 4.18 4.86
N LEU A 116 -2.09 5.29 4.11
CA LEU A 116 -0.89 6.06 3.75
C LEU A 116 -0.18 6.58 5.01
N ASN A 117 -0.90 7.21 5.93
CA ASN A 117 -0.32 7.73 7.17
C ASN A 117 0.18 6.60 8.09
N SER A 118 -0.58 5.51 8.23
CA SER A 118 -0.17 4.31 8.99
C SER A 118 1.14 3.71 8.47
N ALA A 119 1.36 3.75 7.14
CA ALA A 119 2.61 3.31 6.53
C ALA A 119 3.80 4.21 6.94
N TYR A 120 3.60 5.52 7.02
CA TYR A 120 4.64 6.44 7.49
C TYR A 120 4.90 6.30 8.98
N GLU A 121 3.86 6.14 9.80
CA GLU A 121 3.99 5.90 11.24
C GLU A 121 4.86 4.68 11.51
N ILE A 122 4.56 3.54 10.86
CA ILE A 122 5.30 2.31 11.12
C ILE A 122 6.76 2.36 10.63
N MET A 123 7.04 3.04 9.51
CA MET A 123 8.42 3.24 9.06
C MET A 123 9.17 4.18 10.00
N THR A 124 8.52 5.24 10.48
CA THR A 124 9.12 6.23 11.38
C THR A 124 9.42 5.61 12.74
N GLU A 125 8.48 4.83 13.31
CA GLU A 125 8.70 4.05 14.53
C GLU A 125 9.91 3.12 14.40
N ALA A 126 10.08 2.45 13.26
CA ALA A 126 11.23 1.59 13.02
C ALA A 126 12.54 2.39 12.98
N CYS A 127 12.55 3.58 12.39
CA CYS A 127 13.71 4.48 12.38
C CYS A 127 14.04 5.04 13.78
N LEU A 128 13.03 5.26 14.62
CA LEU A 128 13.22 5.71 16.00
C LEU A 128 13.72 4.58 16.91
N ALA A 129 13.29 3.35 16.65
CA ALA A 129 13.70 2.18 17.43
C ALA A 129 15.12 1.69 17.11
N ASP A 130 15.60 1.88 15.87
CA ASP A 130 16.95 1.52 15.43
C ASP A 130 17.55 2.69 14.63
N THR A 131 18.51 3.41 15.23
CA THR A 131 19.13 4.61 14.65
C THR A 131 20.08 4.32 13.49
N ASN A 132 20.15 3.07 13.02
CA ASN A 132 20.86 2.71 11.82
C ASN A 132 20.31 3.48 10.60
N ARG A 133 21.19 4.25 9.95
CA ARG A 133 20.88 5.06 8.75
C ARG A 133 20.22 4.30 7.60
N GLN A 134 20.37 2.97 7.55
CA GLN A 134 19.71 2.12 6.55
C GLN A 134 18.19 2.14 6.68
N PHE A 135 17.63 2.27 7.89
CA PHE A 135 16.18 2.35 8.12
C PHE A 135 15.62 3.65 7.53
N LEU A 136 16.29 4.78 7.81
CA LEU A 136 15.94 6.07 7.23
C LEU A 136 16.08 6.06 5.70
N SER A 137 17.10 5.39 5.18
CA SER A 137 17.33 5.26 3.74
C SER A 137 16.25 4.41 3.06
N ALA A 138 15.80 3.33 3.71
CA ALA A 138 14.68 2.51 3.26
C ALA A 138 13.37 3.31 3.26
N MET A 139 13.08 4.03 4.36
CA MET A 139 11.91 4.93 4.45
C MET A 139 11.92 5.98 3.34
N TYR A 140 13.06 6.66 3.15
CA TYR A 140 13.20 7.67 2.09
C TYR A 140 12.97 7.09 0.69
N THR A 141 13.50 5.90 0.42
CA THR A 141 13.32 5.21 -0.87
C THR A 141 11.83 4.89 -1.11
N ILE A 142 11.14 4.36 -0.10
CA ILE A 142 9.70 4.05 -0.21
C ILE A 142 8.89 5.32 -0.39
N ALA A 143 9.13 6.35 0.43
CA ALA A 143 8.42 7.63 0.39
C ALA A 143 8.57 8.32 -0.97
N THR A 144 9.79 8.35 -1.52
CA THR A 144 10.04 8.97 -2.82
C THR A 144 9.45 8.18 -3.98
N ALA A 145 9.49 6.84 -3.93
CA ALA A 145 8.86 5.99 -4.93
C ALA A 145 7.32 6.06 -4.91
N ALA A 146 6.71 6.21 -3.72
CA ALA A 146 5.27 6.38 -3.59
C ALA A 146 4.81 7.79 -3.96
N GLY A 147 5.63 8.82 -3.69
CA GLY A 147 5.27 10.22 -3.92
C GLY A 147 5.50 10.71 -5.36
N GLY A 148 5.82 11.99 -5.48
CA GLY A 148 5.90 12.67 -6.77
C GLY A 148 7.05 12.25 -7.69
N ARG A 149 8.02 11.47 -7.21
CA ARG A 149 9.07 10.89 -8.08
C ARG A 149 8.69 9.54 -8.66
N GLY A 150 7.52 9.01 -8.32
CA GLY A 150 7.05 7.71 -8.79
C GLY A 150 5.53 7.68 -8.87
N MET A 151 4.91 6.87 -8.03
CA MET A 151 3.52 6.40 -8.18
C MET A 151 2.51 7.53 -8.39
N ILE A 152 2.49 8.57 -7.58
CA ILE A 152 1.47 9.64 -7.68
C ILE A 152 1.56 10.40 -9.01
N LEU A 153 2.75 10.80 -9.47
CA LEU A 153 2.86 11.46 -10.78
C LEU A 153 2.72 10.46 -11.94
N GLY A 154 2.99 9.18 -11.71
CA GLY A 154 2.62 8.11 -12.64
C GLY A 154 1.11 8.09 -12.85
N GLN A 155 0.33 8.02 -11.77
CA GLN A 155 -1.13 7.99 -11.82
C GLN A 155 -1.71 9.27 -12.43
N SER A 156 -1.18 10.43 -12.06
CA SER A 156 -1.60 11.70 -12.66
C SER A 156 -1.36 11.75 -14.18
N ARG A 157 -0.28 11.13 -14.67
CA ARG A 157 -0.04 11.03 -16.12
C ARG A 157 -1.02 10.06 -16.77
N ASP A 158 -1.30 8.93 -16.12
CA ASP A 158 -2.24 7.92 -16.63
C ASP A 158 -3.63 8.52 -16.89
N ILE A 159 -4.19 9.21 -15.88
CA ILE A 159 -5.47 9.93 -16.00
C ILE A 159 -5.43 10.98 -17.13
N ALA A 160 -4.32 11.69 -17.30
CA ALA A 160 -4.17 12.69 -18.34
C ALA A 160 -4.10 12.05 -19.75
N PHE A 161 -3.57 10.84 -19.86
CA PHE A 161 -3.54 10.08 -21.11
C PHE A 161 -4.91 9.51 -21.46
N GLU A 162 -5.67 8.99 -20.50
CA GLU A 162 -7.04 8.47 -20.75
C GLU A 162 -8.01 9.56 -21.25
N LYS A 163 -7.82 10.80 -20.79
CA LYS A 163 -8.61 11.95 -21.26
C LYS A 163 -8.26 12.41 -22.68
N ARG A 164 -7.17 11.91 -23.28
CA ARG A 164 -6.87 12.16 -24.70
C ARG A 164 -7.73 11.22 -25.54
N ALA A 165 -8.85 11.72 -26.04
CA ALA A 165 -9.61 11.04 -27.07
C ALA A 165 -8.71 10.76 -28.28
N PHE A 166 -8.49 9.47 -28.59
CA PHE A 166 -7.84 8.96 -29.80
C PHE A 166 -6.63 9.77 -30.31
N VAL A 167 -5.42 9.27 -30.04
CA VAL A 167 -4.26 9.59 -30.89
C VAL A 167 -4.65 9.20 -32.31
N SER A 168 -4.91 10.19 -33.17
CA SER A 168 -5.19 9.91 -34.57
C SER A 168 -3.95 9.25 -35.17
N SER A 169 -4.13 8.38 -36.16
CA SER A 169 -3.02 7.67 -36.84
C SER A 169 -1.94 8.61 -37.39
N ALA A 170 -2.22 9.91 -37.52
CA ALA A 170 -1.30 10.94 -37.97
C ALA A 170 -0.26 11.39 -36.93
N GLU A 171 -0.38 10.98 -35.65
CA GLU A 171 0.60 11.32 -34.60
C GLU A 171 1.60 10.16 -34.34
N ILE A 172 1.51 9.08 -35.12
CA ILE A 172 2.37 7.88 -35.01
C ILE A 172 3.48 7.85 -36.09
N GLU A 173 3.47 8.79 -37.05
CA GLU A 173 4.58 9.02 -38.00
C GLU A 173 5.55 10.12 -37.50
#